data_AF-A0A8R7TEN6-F1
#
_entry.id   AF-A0A8R7TEN6-F1
#
_cell.length_a   1.000
_cell.length_b   1.000
_cell.length_c   1.000
_cell.angle_alpha   90.00
_cell.angle_beta   90.00
_cell.angle_gamma   90.00
#
_symmetry.space_group_name_H-M   'P 1'
#
loop_
_entity.id
_entity.type
_entity.pdbx_description
1 polymer ?
#
loop_
_entity_poly.entity_id
_entity_poly.type
_entity_poly.pdbx_seq_one_letter_code
_entity_poly.pdbx_strand_id
1 'polypeptide(L)'
;LETVEKFERAFEQYALQDPNYKTGLEKTGPEPKPDTPDPWGPPTQSDWVYVCEFKQFLQHFYLLTNKVSGTKYVTANTFLEDIADVHFMLGEWSDHVICGDDEIFKCMATKIKTKYEKYWGDPEKMNKYIFIAAILDPRTKESHFFKDMIEDTYGSIIGNRILTSSHNEFVSLFGEYRELYGTSTPSRLRELASQARPSANASENSLVRSRYNHTTRKE
;
A
#
# COMPACT_ATOMS: atom_id res chain seq x y z
N LEU A 1 -2.34 -14.14 5.98
CA LEU A 1 -0.86 -14.29 5.94
C LEU A 1 -0.35 -15.24 7.03
N GLU A 2 -0.85 -15.15 8.27
CA GLU A 2 -0.39 -16.00 9.40
C GLU A 2 -0.69 -17.51 9.29
N THR A 3 -1.57 -17.92 8.37
CA THR A 3 -1.96 -19.33 8.24
C THR A 3 -0.97 -20.16 7.43
N VAL A 4 -0.08 -19.53 6.66
CA VAL A 4 0.84 -20.21 5.73
C VAL A 4 1.72 -21.25 6.42
N GLU A 5 2.36 -20.87 7.53
CA GLU A 5 3.23 -21.77 8.33
C GLU A 5 2.47 -22.95 8.95
N LYS A 6 1.16 -22.77 9.19
CA LYS A 6 0.32 -23.85 9.72
C LYS A 6 0.04 -24.91 8.66
N PHE A 7 0.07 -24.53 7.37
CA PHE A 7 -0.11 -25.48 6.29
C PHE A 7 1.12 -26.37 6.11
N GLU A 8 2.34 -25.83 6.09
CA GLU A 8 3.58 -26.65 5.97
C GLU A 8 3.60 -27.78 7.00
N ARG A 9 3.39 -27.44 8.28
CA ARG A 9 3.31 -28.43 9.37
C ARG A 9 2.18 -29.43 9.18
N ALA A 10 1.04 -29.03 8.63
CA ALA A 10 -0.06 -29.95 8.37
C ALA A 10 0.33 -30.98 7.30
N PHE A 11 0.98 -30.55 6.21
CA PHE A 11 1.47 -31.44 5.15
C PHE A 11 2.52 -32.43 5.67
N GLU A 12 3.42 -31.99 6.56
CA GLU A 12 4.38 -32.86 7.23
C GLU A 12 3.69 -33.92 8.12
N GLN A 13 2.69 -33.51 8.90
CA GLN A 13 1.95 -34.42 9.77
C GLN A 13 1.14 -35.46 8.97
N TYR A 14 0.51 -35.06 7.85
CA TYR A 14 -0.20 -35.99 6.97
C TYR A 14 0.74 -37.05 6.39
N ALA A 15 1.97 -36.68 6.01
CA ALA A 15 2.96 -37.63 5.52
C ALA A 15 3.39 -38.66 6.57
N LEU A 16 3.27 -38.35 7.87
CA LEU A 16 3.53 -39.29 8.98
C LEU A 16 2.32 -40.20 9.28
N GLN A 17 1.10 -39.69 9.12
CA GLN A 17 -0.13 -40.40 9.48
C GLN A 17 -0.62 -41.35 8.38
N ASP A 18 -0.44 -40.99 7.10
CA ASP A 18 -0.84 -41.81 5.96
C ASP A 18 0.33 -42.02 5.00
N PRO A 19 0.96 -43.22 4.99
CA PRO A 19 2.06 -43.55 4.09
C PRO A 19 1.69 -43.46 2.59
N ASN A 20 0.40 -43.57 2.24
CA ASN A 20 -0.07 -43.51 0.86
C ASN A 20 -0.49 -42.10 0.42
N TYR A 21 -0.44 -41.12 1.33
CA TYR A 21 -0.85 -39.74 1.11
C TYR A 21 -0.24 -39.12 -0.16
N LYS A 22 1.08 -39.27 -0.33
CA LYS A 22 1.81 -38.72 -1.48
C LYS A 22 1.32 -39.32 -2.79
N THR A 23 1.18 -40.65 -2.82
CA THR A 23 0.68 -41.40 -3.98
C THR A 23 -0.78 -41.06 -4.32
N GLY A 24 -1.58 -40.66 -3.33
CA GLY A 24 -2.93 -40.16 -3.53
C GLY A 24 -2.97 -38.81 -4.27
N LEU A 25 -2.01 -37.93 -3.97
CA LEU A 25 -1.89 -36.61 -4.61
C LEU A 25 -1.25 -36.67 -6.01
N GLU A 26 -0.51 -37.73 -6.30
CA GLU A 26 0.16 -37.92 -7.60
C GLU A 26 -0.80 -38.35 -8.72
N LYS A 27 -2.01 -38.85 -8.40
CA LYS A 27 -2.86 -39.60 -9.35
C LYS A 27 -4.16 -38.89 -9.77
N THR A 28 -4.38 -37.64 -9.37
CA THR A 28 -5.71 -37.02 -9.44
C THR A 28 -5.98 -36.06 -10.60
N GLY A 29 -5.16 -36.01 -11.65
CA GLY A 29 -5.59 -35.28 -12.84
C GLY A 29 -4.78 -35.49 -14.12
N PRO A 30 -5.02 -34.66 -15.16
CA PRO A 30 -4.52 -34.90 -16.51
C PRO A 30 -3.00 -34.93 -16.58
N GLU A 31 -2.45 -35.79 -17.44
CA GLU A 31 -0.99 -35.94 -17.62
C GLU A 31 -0.31 -34.57 -17.85
N PRO A 32 0.85 -34.31 -17.20
CA PRO A 32 1.58 -33.06 -17.39
C PRO A 32 1.95 -32.88 -18.87
N LYS A 33 1.86 -31.64 -19.37
CA LYS A 33 2.44 -31.33 -20.69
C LYS A 33 3.97 -31.44 -20.57
N PRO A 34 4.66 -31.88 -21.64
CA PRO A 34 6.11 -32.12 -21.61
C PRO A 34 6.95 -30.90 -21.17
N ASP A 35 6.41 -29.68 -21.27
CA ASP A 35 7.10 -28.43 -20.97
C ASP A 35 6.61 -27.73 -19.68
N THR A 36 5.82 -28.41 -18.83
CA THR A 36 5.33 -27.86 -17.55
C THR A 36 5.86 -28.65 -16.36
N PRO A 37 6.31 -27.99 -15.27
CA PRO A 37 6.61 -28.67 -14.01
C PRO A 37 5.43 -29.55 -13.60
N ASP A 38 5.74 -30.76 -13.11
CA ASP A 38 4.72 -31.71 -12.67
C ASP A 38 3.88 -31.08 -11.54
N PRO A 39 2.58 -30.80 -11.74
CA PRO A 39 1.74 -30.19 -10.71
C PRO A 39 1.28 -31.21 -9.67
N TRP A 40 1.66 -32.48 -9.81
CA TRP A 40 1.17 -33.57 -8.99
C TRP A 40 2.05 -33.81 -7.75
N GLY A 41 1.40 -34.18 -6.65
CA GLY A 41 2.06 -34.46 -5.37
C GLY A 41 1.96 -33.32 -4.35
N PRO A 42 2.43 -33.55 -3.10
CA PRO A 42 2.44 -32.54 -2.06
C PRO A 42 3.47 -31.43 -2.36
N PRO A 43 3.27 -30.20 -1.84
CA PRO A 43 4.25 -29.13 -1.97
C PRO A 43 5.63 -29.57 -1.47
N THR A 44 6.64 -29.31 -2.27
CA THR A 44 8.04 -29.58 -1.98
C THR A 44 8.62 -28.53 -1.04
N GLN A 45 9.83 -28.75 -0.51
CA GLN A 45 10.50 -27.74 0.31
C GLN A 45 10.71 -26.42 -0.46
N SER A 46 11.01 -26.50 -1.76
CA SER A 46 11.16 -25.32 -2.62
C SER A 46 9.86 -24.53 -2.76
N ASP A 47 8.72 -25.22 -2.84
CA ASP A 47 7.40 -24.57 -2.87
C ASP A 47 7.12 -23.81 -1.56
N TRP A 48 7.50 -24.36 -0.41
CA TRP A 48 7.35 -23.68 0.87
C TRP A 48 8.24 -22.45 1.00
N VAL A 49 9.47 -22.51 0.48
CA VAL A 49 10.35 -21.33 0.37
C VAL A 49 9.67 -20.26 -0.49
N TYR A 50 9.16 -20.64 -1.68
CA TYR A 50 8.43 -19.72 -2.55
C TYR A 50 7.22 -19.08 -1.86
N VAL A 51 6.39 -19.88 -1.18
CA VAL A 51 5.19 -19.40 -0.49
C VAL A 51 5.54 -18.45 0.65
N CYS A 52 6.62 -18.70 1.40
CA CYS A 52 7.11 -17.81 2.45
C CYS A 52 7.58 -16.46 1.90
N GLU A 53 8.30 -16.44 0.79
CA GLU A 53 8.72 -15.21 0.11
C GLU A 53 7.52 -14.45 -0.47
N PHE A 54 6.59 -15.16 -1.12
CA PHE A 54 5.37 -14.56 -1.62
C PHE A 54 4.49 -13.95 -0.52
N LYS A 55 4.44 -14.59 0.65
CA LYS A 55 3.79 -14.04 1.86
C LYS A 55 4.44 -12.72 2.27
N GLN A 56 5.78 -12.64 2.32
CA GLN A 56 6.49 -11.41 2.67
C GLN A 56 6.19 -10.29 1.68
N PHE A 57 6.19 -10.59 0.38
CA PHE A 57 5.81 -9.64 -0.67
C PHE A 57 4.40 -9.07 -0.44
N LEU A 58 3.40 -9.94 -0.26
CA LEU A 58 2.02 -9.53 -0.04
C LEU A 58 1.80 -8.78 1.28
N GLN A 59 2.62 -9.07 2.30
CA GLN A 59 2.51 -8.43 3.61
C GLN A 59 2.73 -6.92 3.53
N HIS A 60 3.68 -6.46 2.70
CA HIS A 60 3.94 -5.04 2.50
C HIS A 60 2.70 -4.31 1.97
N PHE A 61 2.07 -4.84 0.92
CA PHE A 61 0.85 -4.25 0.35
C PHE A 61 -0.33 -4.31 1.31
N TYR A 62 -0.44 -5.38 2.10
CA TYR A 62 -1.49 -5.50 3.11
C TYR A 62 -1.36 -4.42 4.19
N LEU A 63 -0.16 -4.23 4.74
CA LEU A 63 0.11 -3.20 5.76
C LEU A 63 -0.17 -1.80 5.20
N LEU A 64 0.32 -1.52 4.00
CA LEU A 64 0.06 -0.28 3.30
C LEU A 64 -1.45 -0.04 3.11
N THR A 65 -2.16 -1.02 2.56
CA THR A 65 -3.61 -0.91 2.28
C THR A 65 -4.39 -0.62 3.55
N ASN A 66 -4.06 -1.29 4.66
CA ASN A 66 -4.68 -1.02 5.96
C ASN A 66 -4.39 0.39 6.46
N LYS A 67 -3.13 0.85 6.31
CA LYS A 67 -2.72 2.19 6.74
C LYS A 67 -3.49 3.27 5.98
N VAL A 68 -3.58 3.16 4.65
CA VAL A 68 -4.26 4.16 3.80
C VAL A 68 -5.79 4.06 3.85
N SER A 69 -6.35 2.88 4.17
CA SER A 69 -7.79 2.69 4.36
C SER A 69 -8.30 3.17 5.72
N GLY A 70 -7.41 3.64 6.59
CA GLY A 70 -7.76 4.22 7.89
C GLY A 70 -8.63 5.46 7.74
N THR A 71 -9.80 5.47 8.38
CA THR A 71 -10.73 6.61 8.37
C THR A 71 -10.80 7.35 9.71
N LYS A 72 -10.16 6.82 10.75
CA LYS A 72 -10.20 7.34 12.13
C LYS A 72 -9.04 8.28 12.46
N TYR A 73 -8.07 8.41 11.57
CA TYR A 73 -6.89 9.27 11.72
C TYR A 73 -6.52 9.86 10.36
N VAL A 74 -5.75 10.94 10.37
CA VAL A 74 -5.25 11.56 9.14
C VAL A 74 -4.19 10.64 8.54
N THR A 75 -4.37 10.26 7.28
CA THR A 75 -3.44 9.41 6.51
C THR A 75 -2.57 10.23 5.56
N ALA A 76 -3.03 11.43 5.16
CA ALA A 76 -2.39 12.26 4.14
C ALA A 76 -0.96 12.67 4.50
N ASN A 77 -0.64 12.81 5.79
CA ASN A 77 0.66 13.24 6.26
C ASN A 77 1.74 12.14 6.21
N THR A 78 1.35 10.86 6.24
CA THR A 78 2.29 9.72 6.09
C THR A 78 2.25 9.09 4.70
N PHE A 79 1.32 9.53 3.84
CA PHE A 79 1.05 8.89 2.56
C PHE A 79 2.24 8.94 1.59
N LEU A 80 3.09 9.95 1.71
CA LEU A 80 4.30 10.04 0.89
C LEU A 80 5.36 9.02 1.31
N GLU A 81 5.56 8.80 2.61
CA GLU A 81 6.46 7.76 3.13
C GLU A 81 5.99 6.39 2.62
N ASP A 82 4.68 6.15 2.67
CA ASP A 82 4.03 4.95 2.18
C ASP A 82 4.26 4.70 0.67
N ILE A 83 4.31 5.77 -0.14
CA ILE A 83 4.63 5.69 -1.57
C ILE A 83 6.10 5.34 -1.78
N ALA A 84 7.00 5.99 -1.01
CA ALA A 84 8.43 5.73 -1.07
C ALA A 84 8.77 4.29 -0.66
N ASP A 85 8.16 3.77 0.41
CA ASP A 85 8.33 2.39 0.86
C ASP A 85 7.98 1.37 -0.24
N VAL A 86 6.90 1.62 -1.00
CA VAL A 86 6.53 0.79 -2.15
C VAL A 86 7.55 0.89 -3.28
N HIS A 87 8.12 2.08 -3.51
CA HIS A 87 9.16 2.26 -4.52
C HIS A 87 10.39 1.40 -4.20
N PHE A 88 10.91 1.50 -2.98
CA PHE A 88 12.09 0.74 -2.54
C PHE A 88 11.81 -0.75 -2.56
N MET A 89 10.69 -1.20 -1.99
CA MET A 89 10.29 -2.61 -2.00
C MET A 89 10.17 -3.15 -3.43
N LEU A 90 9.52 -2.44 -4.36
CA LEU A 90 9.46 -2.89 -5.75
C LEU A 90 10.83 -2.89 -6.44
N GLY A 91 11.74 -2.00 -6.08
CA GLY A 91 13.13 -2.03 -6.51
C GLY A 91 13.83 -3.30 -6.03
N GLU A 92 13.83 -3.54 -4.73
CA GLU A 92 14.44 -4.72 -4.11
C GLU A 92 13.89 -6.02 -4.71
N TRP A 93 12.57 -6.14 -4.85
CA TRP A 93 11.92 -7.33 -5.42
C TRP A 93 12.14 -7.50 -6.92
N SER A 94 12.36 -6.41 -7.67
CA SER A 94 12.73 -6.47 -9.09
C SER A 94 14.18 -6.93 -9.30
N ASP A 95 15.06 -6.62 -8.36
CA ASP A 95 16.47 -6.99 -8.37
C ASP A 95 16.74 -8.28 -7.57
N HIS A 96 15.71 -8.84 -6.95
CA HIS A 96 15.79 -10.02 -6.08
C HIS A 96 16.16 -11.28 -6.85
N VAL A 97 17.15 -12.01 -6.35
CA VAL A 97 17.62 -13.29 -6.90
C VAL A 97 17.31 -14.39 -5.89
N ILE A 98 16.45 -15.34 -6.25
CA ILE A 98 16.18 -16.54 -5.45
C ILE A 98 16.60 -17.75 -6.28
N CYS A 99 17.39 -18.63 -5.66
CA CYS A 99 17.77 -19.92 -6.23
C CYS A 99 16.58 -20.62 -6.91
N GLY A 100 16.62 -20.71 -8.24
CA GLY A 100 15.81 -21.63 -9.04
C GLY A 100 14.64 -21.04 -9.82
N ASP A 101 14.08 -19.89 -9.44
CA ASP A 101 12.90 -19.28 -10.10
C ASP A 101 12.92 -17.73 -10.08
N ASP A 102 14.09 -17.15 -10.37
CA ASP A 102 14.33 -15.70 -10.46
C ASP A 102 13.29 -14.95 -11.31
N GLU A 103 12.75 -15.61 -12.33
CA GLU A 103 11.84 -14.99 -13.30
C GLU A 103 10.44 -14.72 -12.75
N ILE A 104 9.92 -15.51 -11.80
CA ILE A 104 8.53 -15.35 -11.36
C ILE A 104 8.38 -14.11 -10.47
N PHE A 105 9.22 -13.96 -9.45
CA PHE A 105 9.19 -12.79 -8.56
C PHE A 105 9.54 -11.52 -9.30
N LYS A 106 10.57 -11.56 -10.15
CA LYS A 106 10.93 -10.44 -11.01
C LYS A 106 9.80 -10.04 -11.94
N CYS A 107 9.11 -11.01 -12.56
CA CYS A 107 7.94 -10.75 -13.41
C CYS A 107 6.78 -10.12 -12.61
N MET A 108 6.49 -10.61 -11.41
CA MET A 108 5.45 -10.04 -10.54
C MET A 108 5.79 -8.62 -10.08
N ALA A 109 7.00 -8.42 -9.56
CA ALA A 109 7.50 -7.12 -9.13
C ALA A 109 7.48 -6.12 -10.30
N THR A 110 7.96 -6.52 -11.48
CA THR A 110 7.93 -5.68 -12.69
C THR A 110 6.50 -5.28 -13.07
N LYS A 111 5.55 -6.22 -13.10
CA LYS A 111 4.15 -5.93 -13.43
C LYS A 111 3.50 -4.96 -12.43
N ILE A 112 3.82 -5.09 -11.14
CA ILE A 112 3.31 -4.20 -10.10
C ILE A 112 4.01 -2.84 -10.17
N LYS A 113 5.31 -2.81 -10.45
CA LYS A 113 6.09 -1.60 -10.70
C LYS A 113 5.54 -0.79 -11.87
N THR A 114 5.14 -1.43 -12.96
CA THR A 114 4.45 -0.73 -14.08
C THR A 114 3.15 -0.04 -13.62
N LYS A 115 2.38 -0.66 -12.72
CA LYS A 115 1.17 -0.04 -12.16
C LYS A 115 1.51 1.11 -11.21
N TYR A 116 2.55 0.94 -10.39
CA TYR A 116 3.06 1.99 -9.52
C TYR A 116 3.51 3.21 -10.33
N GLU A 117 4.35 3.00 -11.34
CA GLU A 117 4.96 4.06 -12.16
C GLU A 117 3.91 4.92 -12.88
N LYS A 118 2.77 4.32 -13.26
CA LYS A 118 1.64 5.02 -13.88
C LYS A 118 1.10 6.17 -13.00
N TYR A 119 1.14 6.03 -11.68
CA TYR A 119 0.58 7.01 -10.75
C TYR A 119 1.67 7.76 -9.96
N TRP A 120 2.77 7.10 -9.64
CA TRP A 120 3.77 7.56 -8.68
C TRP A 120 5.22 7.52 -9.21
N GLY A 121 5.43 7.15 -10.48
CA GLY A 121 6.76 7.07 -11.08
C GLY A 121 7.31 8.41 -11.57
N ASP A 122 6.41 9.34 -11.93
CA ASP A 122 6.78 10.69 -12.34
C ASP A 122 6.30 11.70 -11.29
N PRO A 123 7.19 12.19 -10.42
CA PRO A 123 6.81 13.08 -9.33
C PRO A 123 6.31 14.44 -9.82
N GLU A 124 6.59 14.85 -11.05
CA GLU A 124 6.04 16.09 -11.63
C GLU A 124 4.57 15.94 -12.02
N LYS A 125 4.11 14.71 -12.28
CA LYS A 125 2.72 14.37 -12.58
C LYS A 125 1.91 13.98 -11.34
N MET A 126 2.59 13.77 -10.20
CA MET A 126 1.94 13.46 -8.93
C MET A 126 1.13 14.65 -8.42
N ASN A 127 0.10 14.35 -7.64
CA ASN A 127 -0.68 15.38 -6.97
C ASN A 127 0.19 16.13 -5.96
N LYS A 128 0.42 17.43 -6.19
CA LYS A 128 1.23 18.31 -5.34
C LYS A 128 0.80 18.33 -3.87
N TYR A 129 -0.50 18.12 -3.60
CA TYR A 129 -1.02 18.12 -2.24
C TYR A 129 -0.40 17.03 -1.35
N ILE A 130 0.15 15.96 -1.94
CA ILE A 130 0.85 14.91 -1.19
C ILE A 130 2.15 15.46 -0.58
N PHE A 131 2.91 16.24 -1.35
CA PHE A 131 4.12 16.89 -0.86
C PHE A 131 3.78 18.03 0.12
N ILE A 132 2.72 18.79 -0.15
CA ILE A 132 2.27 19.86 0.77
C ILE A 132 1.82 19.28 2.11
N ALA A 133 1.09 18.16 2.11
CA ALA A 133 0.69 17.48 3.34
C ALA A 133 1.91 17.03 4.17
N ALA A 134 2.96 16.57 3.51
CA ALA A 134 4.23 16.24 4.16
C ALA A 134 4.96 17.49 4.68
N ILE A 135 4.97 18.61 3.93
CA ILE A 135 5.54 19.91 4.38
C ILE A 135 4.82 20.45 5.63
N LEU A 136 3.50 20.24 5.70
CA LEU A 136 2.67 20.69 6.81
C LEU A 136 2.82 19.82 8.08
N ASP A 137 3.36 18.61 7.96
CA ASP A 137 3.58 17.74 9.11
C ASP A 137 4.73 18.30 9.97
N PRO A 138 4.48 18.69 11.24
CA PRO A 138 5.55 19.22 12.08
C PRO A 138 6.70 18.23 12.31
N ARG A 139 6.46 16.93 12.14
CA ARG A 139 7.47 15.86 12.32
C ARG A 139 8.52 15.85 11.21
N THR A 140 8.14 16.29 10.00
CA THR A 140 9.05 16.38 8.86
C THR A 140 9.89 17.66 8.90
N LYS A 141 9.39 18.70 9.57
CA LYS A 141 10.03 20.03 9.64
C LYS A 141 11.36 20.05 10.39
N GLU A 142 11.51 19.17 11.39
CA GLU A 142 12.71 19.08 12.23
C GLU A 142 13.69 17.99 11.77
N SER A 143 13.39 17.28 10.68
CA SER A 143 14.22 16.20 10.17
C SER A 143 14.58 16.45 8.70
N HIS A 144 15.88 16.38 8.38
CA HIS A 144 16.35 16.31 6.99
C HIS A 144 15.68 15.15 6.22
N PHE A 145 15.07 14.20 6.93
CA PHE A 145 14.28 13.08 6.47
C PHE A 145 13.38 13.35 5.26
N PHE A 146 12.56 14.41 5.26
CA PHE A 146 11.67 14.64 4.12
C PHE A 146 12.43 15.00 2.83
N LYS A 147 13.52 15.76 2.97
CA LYS A 147 14.41 16.06 1.86
C LYS A 147 15.14 14.80 1.43
N ASP A 148 15.76 14.09 2.37
CA ASP A 148 16.55 12.90 2.12
C ASP A 148 15.71 11.82 1.43
N MET A 149 14.50 11.53 1.95
CA MET A 149 13.55 10.59 1.33
C MET A 149 13.21 10.94 -0.12
N ILE A 150 12.96 12.22 -0.40
CA ILE A 150 12.66 12.68 -1.76
C ILE A 150 13.89 12.57 -2.68
N GLU A 151 15.08 12.90 -2.16
CA GLU A 151 16.34 12.78 -2.91
C GLU A 151 16.73 11.30 -3.15
N ASP A 152 16.48 10.41 -2.20
CA ASP A 152 16.73 8.98 -2.33
C ASP A 152 15.75 8.32 -3.31
N THR A 153 14.49 8.75 -3.31
CA THR A 153 13.45 8.17 -4.18
C THR A 153 13.57 8.67 -5.62
N TYR A 154 13.85 9.96 -5.83
CA TYR A 154 13.78 10.60 -7.16
C TYR A 154 15.11 11.18 -7.65
N GLY A 155 16.17 11.12 -6.84
CA GLY A 155 17.45 11.75 -7.12
C GLY A 155 17.47 13.24 -6.76
N SER A 156 18.65 13.76 -6.39
CA SER A 156 18.81 15.13 -5.87
C SER A 156 18.30 16.23 -6.82
N ILE A 157 18.52 16.11 -8.14
CA ILE A 157 18.08 17.14 -9.11
C ILE A 157 16.55 17.23 -9.16
N ILE A 158 15.88 16.10 -9.30
CA ILE A 158 14.42 16.04 -9.39
C ILE A 158 13.82 16.35 -8.02
N GLY A 159 14.40 15.80 -6.95
CA GLY A 159 14.01 16.04 -5.57
C GLY A 159 13.97 17.52 -5.21
N ASN A 160 15.03 18.27 -5.51
CA ASN A 160 15.08 19.71 -5.25
C ASN A 160 14.02 20.49 -6.06
N ARG A 161 13.70 20.06 -7.28
CA ARG A 161 12.63 20.68 -8.10
C ARG A 161 11.26 20.44 -7.47
N ILE A 162 10.97 19.23 -7.00
CA ILE A 162 9.71 18.89 -6.30
C ILE A 162 9.57 19.72 -5.03
N LEU A 163 10.62 19.76 -4.20
CA LEU A 163 10.62 20.49 -2.93
C LEU A 163 10.36 21.98 -3.14
N THR A 164 11.08 22.59 -4.08
CA THR A 164 10.92 24.02 -4.41
C THR A 164 9.53 24.32 -4.96
N SER A 165 9.05 23.51 -5.90
CA SER A 165 7.72 23.68 -6.52
C SER A 165 6.60 23.54 -5.48
N SER A 166 6.68 22.52 -4.62
CA SER A 166 5.68 22.25 -3.58
C SER A 166 5.68 23.33 -2.49
N HIS A 167 6.87 23.84 -2.12
CA HIS A 167 6.98 24.95 -1.18
C HIS A 167 6.38 26.24 -1.74
N ASN A 168 6.65 26.57 -3.01
CA ASN A 168 6.07 27.75 -3.66
C ASN A 168 4.54 27.66 -3.75
N GLU A 169 4.01 26.49 -4.10
CA GLU A 169 2.57 26.22 -4.11
C GLU A 169 1.96 26.39 -2.71
N PHE A 170 2.60 25.83 -1.68
CA PHE A 170 2.18 26.01 -0.30
C PHE A 170 2.14 27.49 0.12
N VAL A 171 3.19 28.25 -0.20
CA VAL A 171 3.26 29.70 0.11
C VAL A 171 2.16 30.47 -0.62
N SER A 172 1.88 30.13 -1.89
CA SER A 172 0.78 30.74 -2.67
C SER A 172 -0.57 30.47 -2.01
N LEU A 173 -0.87 29.20 -1.70
CA LEU A 173 -2.12 28.80 -1.04
C LEU A 173 -2.26 29.46 0.34
N PHE A 174 -1.17 29.58 1.10
CA PHE A 174 -1.18 30.26 2.37
C PHE A 174 -1.46 31.77 2.22
N GLY A 175 -0.93 32.40 1.17
CA GLY A 175 -1.24 33.77 0.79
C GLY A 175 -2.73 33.96 0.52
N GLU A 176 -3.33 33.11 -0.32
CA GLU A 176 -4.77 33.13 -0.60
C GLU A 176 -5.61 32.91 0.66
N TYR A 177 -5.24 31.93 1.49
CA TYR A 177 -5.87 31.70 2.79
C TYR A 177 -5.81 32.96 3.67
N ARG A 178 -4.65 33.60 3.75
CA ARG A 178 -4.47 34.82 4.54
C ARG A 178 -5.32 35.97 4.01
N GLU A 179 -5.48 36.13 2.71
CA GLU A 179 -6.34 37.18 2.15
C GLU A 179 -7.83 36.91 2.43
N LEU A 180 -8.25 35.64 2.35
CA LEU A 180 -9.63 35.24 2.63
C LEU A 180 -10.02 35.39 4.11
N TYR A 181 -9.09 35.09 5.01
CA TYR A 181 -9.38 34.92 6.44
C TYR A 181 -8.65 35.88 7.36
N GLY A 182 -7.61 36.58 6.88
CA GLY A 182 -6.77 37.47 7.69
C GLY A 182 -7.34 38.88 7.92
N THR A 183 -8.36 39.29 7.16
CA THR A 183 -8.93 40.66 7.25
C THR A 183 -10.46 40.72 7.38
N SER A 184 -11.17 39.59 7.52
CA SER A 184 -12.65 39.58 7.49
C SER A 184 -13.31 39.41 8.86
N THR A 185 -14.29 40.28 9.12
CA THR A 185 -15.26 40.26 10.23
C THR A 185 -15.84 38.85 10.49
N PRO A 186 -16.18 38.49 11.75
CA PRO A 186 -16.61 37.14 12.15
C PRO A 186 -17.76 36.53 11.34
N SER A 187 -18.57 37.34 10.66
CA SER A 187 -19.68 36.91 9.80
C SER A 187 -19.24 36.16 8.54
N ARG A 188 -18.15 36.58 7.87
CA ARG A 188 -17.68 35.96 6.61
C ARG A 188 -17.03 34.59 6.83
N LEU A 189 -16.35 34.43 7.97
CA LEU A 189 -15.78 33.15 8.42
C LEU A 189 -16.85 32.07 8.62
N ARG A 190 -18.02 32.46 9.14
CA ARG A 190 -19.14 31.54 9.41
C ARG A 190 -19.78 31.02 8.12
N GLU A 191 -19.84 31.86 7.09
CA GLU A 191 -20.45 31.55 5.79
C GLU A 191 -19.56 30.63 4.92
N LEU A 192 -18.24 30.85 4.93
CA LEU A 192 -17.26 29.97 4.26
C LEU A 192 -17.16 28.59 4.93
N ALA A 193 -17.20 28.52 6.26
CA ALA A 193 -17.20 27.26 7.00
C ALA A 193 -18.45 26.41 6.73
N SER A 194 -19.61 27.02 6.43
CA SER A 194 -20.81 26.30 6.01
C SER A 194 -20.72 25.70 4.61
N GLN A 195 -19.91 26.28 3.71
CA GLN A 195 -19.73 25.79 2.34
C GLN A 195 -18.67 24.67 2.24
N ALA A 196 -17.70 24.64 3.15
CA ALA A 196 -16.65 23.61 3.20
C ALA A 196 -17.10 22.26 3.78
N ARG A 197 -18.39 22.11 4.16
CA ARG A 197 -18.91 20.81 4.60
C ARG A 197 -18.99 19.85 3.40
N PRO A 198 -18.65 18.56 3.58
CA PRO A 198 -18.80 17.58 2.51
C PRO A 198 -20.27 17.54 2.06
N SER A 199 -20.49 17.62 0.75
CA SER A 199 -21.80 17.39 0.14
C SER A 199 -22.35 16.04 0.63
N ALA A 200 -23.55 16.05 1.20
CA ALA A 200 -24.26 14.87 1.70
C ALA A 200 -24.76 13.92 0.58
N ASN A 201 -24.10 13.93 -0.58
CA ASN A 201 -24.46 13.15 -1.76
C ASN A 201 -23.46 12.01 -2.04
N ALA A 202 -22.89 11.42 -0.99
CA ALA A 202 -22.50 10.02 -1.05
C ALA A 202 -23.75 9.22 -0.68
N SER A 203 -24.44 8.69 -1.68
CA SER A 203 -25.62 7.85 -1.51
C SER A 203 -25.44 6.88 -0.35
N GLU A 204 -26.33 6.98 0.63
CA GLU A 204 -26.44 6.07 1.75
C GLU A 204 -26.46 4.63 1.23
N ASN A 205 -25.37 3.89 1.45
CA ASN A 205 -25.42 2.44 1.51
C ASN A 205 -26.38 2.07 2.65
N SER A 206 -27.62 1.77 2.28
CA SER A 206 -28.78 1.43 3.14
C SER A 206 -28.59 0.19 4.03
N LEU A 207 -27.38 -0.35 4.14
CA LEU A 207 -27.03 -1.53 4.94
C LEU A 207 -26.39 -1.19 6.30
N VAL A 208 -25.96 0.06 6.54
CA VAL A 208 -25.31 0.44 7.80
C VAL A 208 -26.32 0.89 8.87
N ARG A 209 -27.45 1.48 8.47
CA ARG A 209 -28.46 2.01 9.41
C ARG A 209 -29.26 0.94 10.15
N SER A 210 -29.32 -0.29 9.60
CA SER A 210 -30.02 -1.42 10.23
C SER A 210 -29.28 -2.00 11.45
N ARG A 211 -27.95 -1.88 11.50
CA ARG A 211 -27.14 -2.48 12.58
C ARG A 211 -27.07 -1.65 13.87
N TYR A 212 -27.60 -0.42 13.89
CA TYR A 212 -27.57 0.45 15.06
C TYR A 212 -28.84 0.41 15.92
N ASN A 213 -29.90 -0.29 15.48
CA ASN A 213 -31.18 -0.31 16.22
C ASN A 213 -31.39 -1.55 17.11
N HIS A 214 -30.41 -2.45 17.23
CA HIS A 214 -30.59 -3.70 17.99
C HIS A 214 -29.80 -3.86 19.29
N THR A 215 -28.98 -2.88 19.70
CA THR A 215 -28.13 -3.03 20.90
C THR A 215 -28.51 -2.12 22.07
N THR A 216 -29.71 -1.54 22.09
CA THR A 216 -30.24 -0.82 23.26
C THR A 216 -31.64 -1.29 23.62
N ARG A 217 -31.74 -2.57 24.04
CA ARG A 217 -32.80 -2.98 24.98
C ARG A 217 -32.43 -4.30 25.66
N LYS A 218 -31.96 -4.19 26.90
CA LYS A 218 -32.51 -4.88 28.08
C LYS A 218 -31.53 -4.78 29.26
N GLU A 219 -32.04 -4.15 30.31
CA GLU A 219 -31.83 -4.53 31.71
C GLU A 219 -32.02 -6.03 31.93
#